data_AF-A0A0N0DR25-F1
#
_entry.id   AF-A0A0N0DR25-F1
#
_cell.length_a   1.000
_cell.length_b   1.000
_cell.length_c   1.000
_cell.angle_alpha   90.00
_cell.angle_beta   90.00
_cell.angle_gamma   90.00
#
_symmetry.space_group_name_H-M   'P 1'
#
loop_
_entity.id
_entity.type
_entity.pdbx_description
1 polymer ?
#
loop_
_entity_poly.entity_id
_entity_poly.type
_entity_poly.pdbx_seq_one_letter_code
_entity_poly.pdbx_strand_id
1 'polypeptide(L)'
;MADSTHTYRRIVVKVGSSIIVEDQKIASSRIAELCKFVADLHEKYQVIIVTSGAVAAGYTEKPLDKSLVPNKQALASLGQPLLMHMYFTEFQKFNILCSQLLLGAYDFDSRKRTINARNTIEVLLANKVVPIINENDATALRELVFGDNDRMSAHVAYHFDADLLVILSDIDGYYTANPRNCKDAQIRLVVNQLSPAELQEEATPNNQFATGGIVTKLQAAQFLLDHGKMMYLSSGFHLAEAHEFLLDGKHSSGTLFCPLAASNGQS
;
A
#
# COMPACT_ATOMS: atom_id res chain seq x y z
N MET A 1 24.57 14.83 -2.26
CA MET A 1 24.33 13.52 -2.88
C MET A 1 24.60 12.50 -1.79
N ALA A 2 23.56 11.95 -1.18
CA ALA A 2 23.72 10.87 -0.21
C ALA A 2 23.92 9.59 -1.01
N ASP A 3 25.15 9.10 -1.00
CA ASP A 3 25.51 7.77 -1.46
C ASP A 3 24.89 6.78 -0.45
N SER A 4 23.77 6.15 -0.81
CA SER A 4 23.15 5.10 0.00
C SER A 4 23.03 3.84 -0.84
N THR A 5 24.00 2.94 -0.68
CA THR A 5 23.97 1.55 -1.15
C THR A 5 22.93 0.70 -0.41
N HIS A 6 21.76 1.26 -0.07
CA HIS A 6 20.64 0.50 0.44
C HIS A 6 19.97 -0.23 -0.72
N THR A 7 20.49 -1.41 -1.02
CA THR A 7 19.77 -2.38 -1.84
C THR A 7 18.65 -2.96 -0.99
N TYR A 8 17.42 -2.49 -1.20
CA TYR A 8 16.24 -3.12 -0.60
C TYR A 8 16.19 -4.59 -1.05
N ARG A 9 15.94 -5.51 -0.11
CA ARG A 9 15.70 -6.91 -0.43
C ARG A 9 14.21 -7.16 -0.63
N ARG A 10 13.37 -6.59 0.24
CA ARG A 10 11.93 -6.83 0.27
C ARG A 10 11.17 -5.52 0.32
N ILE A 11 10.15 -5.42 -0.52
CA ILE A 11 9.27 -4.26 -0.58
C ILE A 11 7.81 -4.66 -0.46
N VAL A 12 7.01 -3.78 0.13
CA VAL A 12 5.55 -3.86 0.10
C VAL A 12 5.04 -2.80 -0.86
N VAL A 13 4.19 -3.17 -1.81
CA VAL A 13 3.52 -2.24 -2.72
C VAL A 13 2.05 -2.17 -2.33
N LYS A 14 1.61 -1.03 -1.78
CA LYS A 14 0.21 -0.77 -1.45
C LYS A 14 -0.47 -0.02 -2.57
N VAL A 15 -1.65 -0.49 -2.97
CA VAL A 15 -2.50 0.16 -3.96
C VAL A 15 -3.89 0.44 -3.41
N GLY A 16 -4.35 1.69 -3.55
CA GLY A 16 -5.66 2.14 -3.09
C GLY A 16 -6.81 1.73 -4.01
N SER A 17 -8.04 1.81 -3.51
CA SER A 17 -9.27 1.48 -4.25
C SER A 17 -9.46 2.33 -5.52
N SER A 18 -9.04 3.60 -5.50
CA SER A 18 -9.08 4.51 -6.66
C SER A 18 -8.22 4.04 -7.83
N ILE A 19 -7.14 3.30 -7.56
CA ILE A 19 -6.29 2.73 -8.61
C ILE A 19 -6.96 1.53 -9.26
N ILE A 20 -7.75 0.77 -8.49
CA ILE A 20 -8.37 -0.49 -8.91
C ILE A 20 -9.74 -0.28 -9.58
N VAL A 21 -10.49 0.75 -9.18
CA VAL A 21 -11.86 1.02 -9.65
C VAL A 21 -12.01 2.50 -10.03
N GLU A 22 -12.64 2.75 -11.19
CA GLU A 22 -13.00 4.07 -11.71
C GLU A 22 -14.41 4.03 -12.27
N ASP A 23 -15.20 5.07 -12.02
CA ASP A 23 -16.56 5.20 -12.58
C ASP A 23 -17.43 3.94 -12.40
N GLN A 24 -17.33 3.30 -11.22
CA GLN A 24 -18.02 2.05 -10.87
C GLN A 24 -17.70 0.88 -11.81
N LYS A 25 -16.53 0.92 -12.45
CA LYS A 25 -15.95 -0.15 -13.25
C LYS A 25 -14.56 -0.47 -12.74
N ILE A 26 -14.19 -1.72 -12.90
CA ILE A 26 -12.81 -2.14 -12.67
C ILE A 26 -11.91 -1.45 -13.70
N ALA A 27 -10.81 -0.88 -13.22
CA ALA A 27 -9.79 -0.27 -14.06
C ALA A 27 -8.76 -1.32 -14.52
N SER A 28 -9.20 -2.25 -15.38
CA SER A 28 -8.38 -3.40 -15.79
C SER A 28 -7.04 -3.00 -16.42
N SER A 29 -6.98 -1.88 -17.16
CA SER A 29 -5.72 -1.37 -17.72
C SER A 29 -4.73 -0.98 -16.64
N ARG A 30 -5.18 -0.31 -15.57
CA ARG A 30 -4.31 0.05 -14.44
C ARG A 30 -3.84 -1.16 -13.65
N ILE A 31 -4.70 -2.18 -13.49
CA ILE A 31 -4.29 -3.46 -12.87
C ILE A 31 -3.21 -4.13 -13.73
N ALA A 32 -3.37 -4.13 -15.06
CA ALA A 32 -2.37 -4.68 -15.97
C ALA A 32 -1.03 -3.92 -15.90
N GLU A 33 -1.07 -2.58 -15.89
CA GLU A 33 0.12 -1.72 -15.74
C GLU A 33 0.80 -1.95 -14.39
N LEU A 34 0.03 -2.07 -13.31
CA LEU A 34 0.55 -2.41 -11.98
C LEU A 34 1.22 -3.79 -11.96
N CYS A 35 0.60 -4.81 -12.56
CA CYS A 35 1.18 -6.16 -12.61
C CYS A 35 2.46 -6.18 -13.44
N LYS A 36 2.51 -5.43 -14.56
CA LYS A 36 3.74 -5.25 -15.33
C LYS A 36 4.82 -4.58 -14.49
N PHE A 37 4.49 -3.49 -13.81
CA PHE A 37 5.42 -2.80 -12.92
C PHE A 37 5.96 -3.70 -11.81
N VAL A 38 5.08 -4.49 -11.17
CA VAL A 38 5.49 -5.48 -10.17
C VAL A 38 6.34 -6.59 -10.79
N ALA A 39 6.08 -7.01 -12.03
CA ALA A 39 6.92 -7.98 -12.72
C ALA A 39 8.34 -7.46 -12.93
N ASP A 40 8.49 -6.19 -13.32
CA ASP A 40 9.81 -5.54 -13.44
C ASP A 40 10.53 -5.47 -12.07
N LEU A 41 9.79 -5.21 -10.98
CA LEU A 41 10.32 -5.20 -9.62
C LEU A 41 10.69 -6.59 -9.10
N HIS A 42 9.96 -7.63 -9.50
CA HIS A 42 10.11 -9.01 -9.01
C HIS A 42 11.48 -9.62 -9.36
N GLU A 43 12.14 -9.13 -10.41
CA GLU A 43 13.51 -9.52 -10.76
C GLU A 43 14.56 -8.98 -9.78
N LYS A 44 14.26 -7.89 -9.08
CA LYS A 44 15.17 -7.18 -8.17
C LYS A 44 14.83 -7.38 -6.69
N TYR A 45 13.55 -7.60 -6.38
CA TYR A 45 13.01 -7.56 -5.02
C TYR A 45 12.10 -8.76 -4.72
N GLN A 46 12.01 -9.10 -3.43
CA GLN A 46 10.85 -9.82 -2.91
C GLN A 46 9.68 -8.83 -2.77
N VAL A 47 8.63 -8.99 -3.59
CA VAL A 47 7.49 -8.07 -3.61
C VAL A 47 6.28 -8.68 -2.90
N ILE A 48 5.71 -7.93 -1.95
CA ILE A 48 4.40 -8.19 -1.35
C ILE A 48 3.45 -7.10 -1.84
N ILE A 49 2.25 -7.46 -2.27
CA ILE A 49 1.21 -6.49 -2.62
C ILE A 49 0.23 -6.39 -1.47
N VAL A 50 -0.14 -5.16 -1.11
CA VAL A 50 -1.30 -4.87 -0.27
C VAL A 50 -2.32 -4.14 -1.14
N THR A 51 -3.39 -4.82 -1.53
CA THR A 51 -4.43 -4.22 -2.38
C THR A 51 -5.59 -3.72 -1.54
N SER A 52 -6.34 -2.74 -2.05
CA SER A 52 -7.70 -2.43 -1.62
C SER A 52 -8.68 -2.76 -2.75
N GLY A 53 -9.94 -2.34 -2.60
CA GLY A 53 -10.90 -2.32 -3.71
C GLY A 53 -11.87 -3.50 -3.76
N ALA A 54 -11.83 -4.46 -2.83
CA ALA A 54 -12.73 -5.62 -2.84
C ALA A 54 -14.22 -5.19 -2.77
N VAL A 55 -14.57 -4.29 -1.84
CA VAL A 55 -15.93 -3.73 -1.75
C VAL A 55 -16.31 -3.00 -3.05
N ALA A 56 -15.37 -2.25 -3.65
CA ALA A 56 -15.62 -1.49 -4.86
C ALA A 56 -15.84 -2.41 -6.08
N ALA A 57 -15.01 -3.45 -6.24
CA ALA A 57 -15.16 -4.48 -7.26
C ALA A 57 -16.47 -5.28 -7.08
N GLY A 58 -16.84 -5.63 -5.86
CA GLY A 58 -18.13 -6.28 -5.62
C GLY A 58 -19.31 -5.39 -5.98
N TYR A 59 -19.18 -4.07 -5.75
CA TYR A 59 -20.20 -3.09 -6.10
C TYR A 59 -20.39 -2.95 -7.62
N THR A 60 -19.33 -3.13 -8.43
CA THR A 60 -19.45 -3.10 -9.90
C THR A 60 -20.30 -4.26 -10.42
N GLU A 61 -20.24 -5.42 -9.75
CA GLU A 61 -21.04 -6.60 -10.08
C GLU A 61 -22.46 -6.52 -9.50
N LYS A 62 -22.58 -6.05 -8.25
CA LYS A 62 -23.85 -5.96 -7.55
C LYS A 62 -23.92 -4.68 -6.71
N PRO A 63 -24.62 -3.63 -7.16
CA PRO A 63 -24.76 -2.42 -6.36
C PRO A 63 -25.70 -2.69 -5.16
N LEU A 64 -25.15 -2.65 -3.95
CA LEU A 64 -25.88 -2.77 -2.68
C LEU A 64 -25.71 -1.49 -1.85
N ASP A 65 -26.66 -1.20 -0.96
CA ASP A 65 -26.54 -0.06 -0.05
C ASP A 65 -25.33 -0.24 0.89
N LYS A 66 -24.30 0.59 0.67
CA LYS A 66 -23.05 0.59 1.44
C LYS A 66 -23.21 1.18 2.84
N SER A 67 -24.35 1.78 3.19
CA SER A 67 -24.57 2.27 4.56
C SER A 67 -24.62 1.13 5.59
N LEU A 68 -25.05 -0.05 5.15
CA LEU A 68 -25.17 -1.26 5.95
C LEU A 68 -23.86 -2.04 5.95
N VAL A 69 -23.31 -2.30 7.14
CA VAL A 69 -22.08 -3.10 7.30
C VAL A 69 -22.21 -4.50 6.66
N PRO A 70 -23.30 -5.27 6.86
CA PRO A 70 -23.44 -6.58 6.21
C PRO A 70 -23.38 -6.52 4.68
N ASN A 71 -23.89 -5.45 4.07
CA ASN A 71 -23.79 -5.27 2.63
C ASN A 71 -22.34 -5.01 2.21
N LYS A 72 -21.57 -4.18 2.93
CA LYS A 72 -20.14 -4.00 2.64
C LYS A 72 -19.38 -5.33 2.72
N GLN A 73 -19.65 -6.14 3.74
CA GLN A 73 -19.04 -7.46 3.92
C GLN A 73 -19.40 -8.40 2.75
N ALA A 74 -20.67 -8.42 2.33
CA ALA A 74 -21.12 -9.19 1.18
C ALA A 74 -20.47 -8.72 -0.13
N LEU A 75 -20.36 -7.41 -0.35
CA LEU A 75 -19.67 -6.83 -1.50
C LEU A 75 -18.18 -7.19 -1.50
N ALA A 76 -17.49 -7.12 -0.36
CA ALA A 76 -16.10 -7.55 -0.26
C ALA A 76 -15.94 -9.04 -0.58
N SER A 77 -16.84 -9.89 -0.06
CA SER A 77 -16.85 -11.33 -0.36
C SER A 77 -17.07 -11.64 -1.84
N LEU A 78 -17.87 -10.83 -2.54
CA LEU A 78 -18.07 -10.93 -3.99
C LEU A 78 -16.86 -10.41 -4.78
N GLY A 79 -16.33 -9.25 -4.40
CA GLY A 79 -15.29 -8.57 -5.15
C GLY A 79 -13.89 -9.10 -4.91
N GLN A 80 -13.60 -9.70 -3.76
CA GLN A 80 -12.27 -10.24 -3.45
C GLN A 80 -11.85 -11.37 -4.42
N PRO A 81 -12.69 -12.39 -4.72
CA PRO A 81 -12.39 -13.37 -5.77
C PRO A 81 -12.18 -12.73 -7.15
N LEU A 82 -12.95 -11.69 -7.48
CA LEU A 82 -12.82 -10.96 -8.74
C LEU A 82 -11.47 -10.24 -8.83
N LEU A 83 -11.05 -9.55 -7.76
CA LEU A 83 -9.72 -8.94 -7.67
C LEU A 83 -8.61 -9.99 -7.88
N MET A 84 -8.70 -11.12 -7.16
CA MET A 84 -7.70 -12.18 -7.30
C MET A 84 -7.67 -12.77 -8.70
N HIS A 85 -8.83 -12.95 -9.35
CA HIS A 85 -8.88 -13.44 -10.72
C HIS A 85 -8.12 -12.51 -11.67
N MET A 86 -8.30 -11.19 -11.53
CA MET A 86 -7.61 -10.22 -12.37
C MET A 86 -6.11 -10.20 -12.14
N TYR A 87 -5.67 -10.13 -10.88
CA TYR A 87 -4.24 -10.21 -10.57
C TYR A 87 -3.63 -11.50 -11.12
N PHE A 88 -4.30 -12.64 -10.92
CA PHE A 88 -3.84 -13.93 -11.42
C PHE A 88 -3.70 -13.93 -12.95
N THR A 89 -4.73 -13.47 -13.68
CA THR A 89 -4.70 -13.40 -15.15
C THR A 89 -3.61 -12.46 -15.67
N GLU A 90 -3.39 -11.32 -15.02
CA GLU A 90 -2.36 -10.37 -15.44
C GLU A 90 -0.94 -10.88 -15.11
N PHE A 91 -0.71 -11.46 -13.93
CA PHE A 91 0.59 -12.04 -13.56
C PHE A 91 0.99 -13.25 -14.40
N GLN A 92 0.02 -14.04 -14.89
CA GLN A 92 0.28 -15.15 -15.80
C GLN A 92 1.00 -14.73 -17.08
N LYS A 93 0.79 -13.50 -17.58
CA LYS A 93 1.47 -12.96 -18.77
C LYS A 93 2.99 -12.84 -18.56
N PHE A 94 3.43 -12.78 -17.30
CA PHE A 94 4.83 -12.66 -16.90
C PHE A 94 5.39 -13.95 -16.28
N ASN A 95 4.63 -15.06 -16.31
CA ASN A 95 4.97 -16.32 -15.62
C ASN A 95 5.19 -16.16 -14.10
N ILE A 96 4.53 -15.18 -13.50
CA ILE A 96 4.59 -14.94 -12.06
C ILE A 96 3.37 -15.60 -11.40
N LEU A 97 3.62 -16.34 -10.34
CA LEU A 97 2.54 -16.87 -9.49
C LEU A 97 2.21 -15.82 -8.41
N CYS A 98 0.93 -15.66 -8.12
CA CYS A 98 0.47 -14.88 -6.99
C CYS A 98 -0.37 -15.72 -6.03
N SER A 99 -0.43 -15.32 -4.76
CA SER A 99 -1.20 -16.02 -3.72
C SER A 99 -2.04 -15.03 -2.91
N GLN A 100 -3.24 -15.45 -2.49
CA GLN A 100 -4.11 -14.62 -1.65
C GLN A 100 -3.80 -14.83 -0.16
N LEU A 101 -3.68 -13.74 0.58
CA LEU A 101 -3.80 -13.72 2.04
C LEU A 101 -4.84 -12.68 2.47
N LEU A 102 -5.70 -13.05 3.41
CA LEU A 102 -6.65 -12.14 4.04
C LEU A 102 -6.28 -11.99 5.51
N LEU A 103 -5.99 -10.78 5.95
CA LEU A 103 -5.57 -10.46 7.32
C LEU A 103 -6.52 -9.45 7.95
N GLY A 104 -6.57 -9.38 9.27
CA GLY A 104 -7.22 -8.30 10.01
C GLY A 104 -6.32 -7.73 11.11
N ALA A 105 -6.74 -6.66 11.79
CA ALA A 105 -5.95 -6.08 12.89
C ALA A 105 -5.64 -7.10 14.00
N TYR A 106 -6.59 -8.02 14.25
CA TYR A 106 -6.43 -9.11 15.21
C TYR A 106 -5.29 -10.09 14.87
N ASP A 107 -4.83 -10.15 13.60
CA ASP A 107 -3.70 -10.99 13.22
C ASP A 107 -2.36 -10.35 13.60
N PHE A 108 -2.31 -9.02 13.70
CA PHE A 108 -1.12 -8.26 14.13
C PHE A 108 -1.09 -8.02 15.64
N ASP A 109 -2.25 -8.03 16.31
CA ASP A 109 -2.34 -7.96 17.77
C ASP A 109 -1.97 -9.30 18.47
N SER A 110 -1.99 -10.42 17.72
CA SER A 110 -1.62 -11.73 18.23
C SER A 110 -0.27 -12.19 17.68
N ARG A 111 0.77 -12.19 18.53
CA ARG A 111 2.11 -12.69 18.19
C ARG A 111 2.09 -14.05 17.48
N LYS A 112 1.22 -14.97 17.92
CA LYS A 112 1.07 -16.30 17.30
C LYS A 112 0.51 -16.20 15.88
N ARG A 113 -0.54 -15.41 15.66
CA ARG A 113 -1.14 -15.21 14.32
C ARG A 113 -0.17 -14.50 13.39
N THR A 114 0.52 -13.47 13.88
CA THR A 114 1.53 -12.73 13.12
C THR A 114 2.67 -13.65 12.66
N ILE A 115 3.21 -14.48 13.56
CA ILE A 115 4.28 -15.43 13.21
C ILE A 115 3.77 -16.46 12.18
N ASN A 116 2.55 -16.96 12.33
CA ASN A 116 1.98 -17.89 11.37
C ASN A 116 1.83 -17.26 9.97
N ALA A 117 1.28 -16.05 9.89
CA ALA A 117 1.16 -15.30 8.63
C ALA A 117 2.54 -15.02 8.01
N ARG A 118 3.51 -14.60 8.84
CA ARG A 118 4.90 -14.39 8.41
C ARG A 118 5.49 -15.66 7.81
N ASN A 119 5.36 -16.80 8.48
CA ASN A 119 5.91 -18.07 7.98
C ASN A 119 5.34 -18.45 6.61
N THR A 120 4.04 -18.23 6.38
CA THR A 120 3.43 -18.44 5.06
C THR A 120 4.04 -17.49 4.02
N ILE A 121 4.19 -16.21 4.33
CA ILE A 121 4.79 -15.22 3.42
C ILE A 121 6.23 -15.56 3.10
N GLU A 122 7.04 -15.98 4.08
CA GLU A 122 8.43 -16.41 3.84
C GLU A 122 8.50 -17.59 2.86
N VAL A 123 7.61 -18.58 3.01
CA VAL A 123 7.54 -19.73 2.09
C VAL A 123 7.14 -19.28 0.68
N LEU A 124 6.13 -18.41 0.56
CA LEU A 124 5.69 -17.88 -0.74
C LEU A 124 6.83 -17.14 -1.44
N LEU A 125 7.48 -16.20 -0.75
CA LEU A 125 8.57 -15.40 -1.29
C LEU A 125 9.81 -16.24 -1.63
N ALA A 126 10.14 -17.26 -0.83
CA ALA A 126 11.22 -18.20 -1.13
C ALA A 126 10.96 -19.02 -2.41
N ASN A 127 9.70 -19.22 -2.77
CA ASN A 127 9.26 -19.90 -3.99
C ASN A 127 8.91 -18.93 -5.13
N LYS A 128 9.34 -17.65 -5.04
CA LYS A 128 9.06 -16.62 -6.06
C LYS A 128 7.56 -16.43 -6.37
N VAL A 129 6.71 -16.60 -5.35
CA VAL A 129 5.27 -16.30 -5.43
C VAL A 129 5.01 -14.94 -4.80
N VAL A 130 4.33 -14.05 -5.52
CA VAL A 130 3.93 -12.71 -5.04
C VAL A 130 2.72 -12.84 -4.10
N PRO A 131 2.85 -12.57 -2.79
CA PRO A 131 1.72 -12.55 -1.88
C PRO A 131 0.89 -11.29 -2.13
N ILE A 132 -0.42 -11.45 -2.31
CA ILE A 132 -1.40 -10.38 -2.42
C ILE A 132 -2.26 -10.40 -1.17
N ILE A 133 -2.06 -9.40 -0.33
CA ILE A 133 -2.70 -9.23 0.95
C ILE A 133 -3.85 -8.23 0.80
N ASN A 134 -5.00 -8.55 1.37
CA ASN A 134 -6.09 -7.60 1.61
C ASN A 134 -6.67 -7.80 3.01
N GLU A 135 -7.47 -6.84 3.48
CA GLU A 135 -8.21 -6.98 4.72
C GLU A 135 -9.29 -8.06 4.56
N ASN A 136 -9.54 -8.85 5.60
CA ASN A 136 -10.64 -9.83 5.60
C ASN A 136 -11.99 -9.15 5.86
N ASP A 137 -12.36 -8.25 4.94
CA ASP A 137 -13.55 -7.40 5.02
C ASP A 137 -14.85 -8.18 5.16
N ALA A 138 -14.91 -9.42 4.67
CA ALA A 138 -16.10 -10.27 4.78
C ALA A 138 -16.45 -10.65 6.23
N THR A 139 -15.46 -10.61 7.14
CA THR A 139 -15.63 -11.02 8.53
C THR A 139 -15.10 -9.99 9.54
N ALA A 140 -14.47 -8.91 9.06
CA ALA A 140 -13.96 -7.85 9.91
C ALA A 140 -15.10 -7.19 10.71
N LEU A 141 -14.91 -7.10 12.02
CA LEU A 141 -15.76 -6.32 12.91
C LEU A 141 -15.35 -4.86 12.83
N ARG A 142 -16.32 -3.94 12.84
CA ARG A 142 -16.09 -2.49 12.69
C ARG A 142 -15.07 -1.90 13.67
N GLU A 143 -14.93 -2.52 14.85
CA GLU A 143 -13.99 -2.13 15.92
C GLU A 143 -12.55 -2.65 15.71
N LEU A 144 -12.37 -3.64 14.84
CA LEU A 144 -11.10 -4.33 14.57
C LEU A 144 -10.57 -4.05 13.15
N VAL A 145 -11.13 -3.06 12.46
CA VAL A 145 -10.70 -2.66 11.11
C VAL A 145 -9.56 -1.67 11.23
N PHE A 146 -8.53 -1.81 10.38
CA PHE A 146 -7.47 -0.79 10.28
C PHE A 146 -7.99 0.57 9.82
N GLY A 147 -9.14 0.60 9.14
CA GLY A 147 -9.82 1.77 8.60
C GLY A 147 -9.40 2.13 7.17
N ASP A 148 -8.15 1.83 6.80
CA ASP A 148 -7.58 1.86 5.45
C ASP A 148 -6.38 0.90 5.39
N ASN A 149 -6.16 0.27 4.24
CA ASN A 149 -5.01 -0.59 3.99
C ASN A 149 -3.68 0.16 4.03
N ASP A 150 -3.66 1.50 4.10
CA ASP A 150 -2.45 2.28 4.41
C ASP A 150 -1.81 1.79 5.72
N ARG A 151 -2.57 1.71 6.82
CA ARG A 151 -2.07 1.26 8.12
C ARG A 151 -1.74 -0.24 8.11
N MET A 152 -2.60 -1.05 7.51
CA MET A 152 -2.32 -2.48 7.35
C MET A 152 -1.01 -2.71 6.60
N SER A 153 -0.74 -1.95 5.53
CA SER A 153 0.49 -2.09 4.74
C SER A 153 1.75 -1.71 5.52
N ALA A 154 1.65 -0.77 6.47
CA ALA A 154 2.74 -0.45 7.39
C ALA A 154 3.01 -1.60 8.37
N HIS A 155 1.95 -2.23 8.91
CA HIS A 155 2.09 -3.44 9.73
C HIS A 155 2.66 -4.61 8.94
N VAL A 156 2.21 -4.83 7.70
CA VAL A 156 2.77 -5.83 6.78
C VAL A 156 4.26 -5.58 6.59
N ALA A 157 4.66 -4.34 6.29
CA ALA A 157 6.06 -4.00 6.08
C ALA A 157 6.92 -4.24 7.33
N TYR A 158 6.44 -3.85 8.51
CA TYR A 158 7.15 -4.07 9.76
C TYR A 158 7.21 -5.56 10.17
N HIS A 159 6.05 -6.23 10.29
CA HIS A 159 5.98 -7.59 10.83
C HIS A 159 6.51 -8.65 9.87
N PHE A 160 6.48 -8.38 8.56
CA PHE A 160 7.05 -9.26 7.53
C PHE A 160 8.37 -8.74 6.96
N ASP A 161 9.05 -7.88 7.72
CA ASP A 161 10.44 -7.49 7.53
C ASP A 161 10.75 -6.99 6.11
N ALA A 162 9.89 -6.13 5.59
CA ALA A 162 10.19 -5.36 4.38
C ALA A 162 11.11 -4.18 4.73
N ASP A 163 11.94 -3.79 3.77
CA ASP A 163 12.84 -2.65 3.91
C ASP A 163 12.13 -1.33 3.55
N LEU A 164 11.14 -1.41 2.66
CA LEU A 164 10.41 -0.26 2.13
C LEU A 164 8.93 -0.59 1.91
N LEU A 165 8.05 0.30 2.38
CA LEU A 165 6.65 0.35 1.96
C LEU A 165 6.50 1.39 0.83
N VAL A 166 5.96 1.00 -0.31
CA VAL A 166 5.62 1.88 -1.42
C VAL A 166 4.09 2.05 -1.46
N ILE A 167 3.60 3.24 -1.15
CA ILE A 167 2.17 3.57 -1.30
C ILE A 167 1.98 4.25 -2.66
N LEU A 168 1.20 3.60 -3.53
CA LEU A 168 0.74 4.13 -4.80
C LEU A 168 -0.68 4.67 -4.65
N SER A 169 -0.85 5.99 -4.76
CA SER A 169 -2.12 6.68 -4.46
C SER A 169 -2.58 7.62 -5.58
N ASP A 170 -3.78 8.16 -5.43
CA ASP A 170 -4.26 9.37 -6.12
C ASP A 170 -3.52 10.66 -5.69
N ILE A 171 -2.65 10.57 -4.69
CA ILE A 171 -1.77 11.64 -4.23
C ILE A 171 -0.35 11.25 -4.64
N ASP A 172 0.33 12.13 -5.36
CA ASP A 172 1.63 11.90 -5.97
C ASP A 172 2.83 12.24 -5.06
N GLY A 173 2.57 12.85 -3.90
CA GLY A 173 3.59 13.14 -2.89
C GLY A 173 2.97 13.86 -1.70
N TYR A 174 3.77 14.05 -0.64
CA TYR A 174 3.39 14.90 0.46
C TYR A 174 3.93 16.32 0.24
N TYR A 175 3.04 17.31 0.27
CA TYR A 175 3.36 18.68 -0.12
C TYR A 175 3.61 19.60 1.09
N THR A 176 4.28 20.73 0.85
CA THR A 176 4.45 21.81 1.82
C THR A 176 3.13 22.51 2.21
N ALA A 177 2.12 22.44 1.34
CA ALA A 177 0.76 22.91 1.56
C ALA A 177 -0.21 22.09 0.69
N ASN A 178 -1.53 22.19 0.90
CA ASN A 178 -2.49 21.49 0.04
C ASN A 178 -2.40 22.01 -1.42
N PRO A 179 -1.97 21.18 -2.40
CA PRO A 179 -1.71 21.63 -3.77
C PRO A 179 -2.96 22.06 -4.53
N ARG A 180 -4.16 21.73 -4.04
CA ARG A 180 -5.43 22.21 -4.61
C ARG A 180 -5.71 23.67 -4.31
N ASN A 181 -5.22 24.13 -3.15
CA ASN A 181 -5.53 25.46 -2.61
C ASN A 181 -4.32 26.40 -2.71
N CYS A 182 -3.11 25.84 -2.86
CA CYS A 182 -1.86 26.58 -2.94
C CYS A 182 -1.08 26.18 -4.20
N LYS A 183 -0.94 27.11 -5.16
CA LYS A 183 -0.19 26.87 -6.40
C LYS A 183 1.31 26.73 -6.19
N ASP A 184 1.82 27.29 -5.10
CA ASP A 184 3.24 27.24 -4.73
C ASP A 184 3.56 26.02 -3.85
N ALA A 185 2.60 25.09 -3.66
CA ALA A 185 2.83 23.85 -2.95
C ALA A 185 3.89 23.00 -3.68
N GLN A 186 4.91 22.58 -2.94
CA GLN A 186 6.00 21.76 -3.47
C GLN A 186 6.01 20.39 -2.78
N ILE A 187 6.33 19.33 -3.53
CA ILE A 187 6.55 18.01 -2.95
C ILE A 187 7.74 18.07 -1.99
N ARG A 188 7.54 17.55 -0.78
CA ARG A 188 8.61 17.27 0.17
C ARG A 188 9.26 15.98 -0.29
N LEU A 189 10.40 16.08 -0.98
CA LEU A 189 11.10 14.89 -1.48
C LEU A 189 11.46 13.95 -0.33
N VAL A 190 12.03 14.47 0.76
CA VAL A 190 12.41 13.67 1.92
C VAL A 190 11.74 14.20 3.18
N VAL A 191 11.21 13.29 4.00
CA VAL A 191 10.60 13.59 5.30
C VAL A 191 11.19 12.66 6.34
N ASN A 192 11.87 13.22 7.34
CA ASN A 192 12.50 12.42 8.39
C ASN A 192 11.70 12.39 9.70
N GLN A 193 10.75 13.31 9.84
CA GLN A 193 9.92 13.45 11.03
C GLN A 193 8.59 14.08 10.64
N LEU A 194 7.52 13.66 11.33
CA LEU A 194 6.21 14.27 11.27
C LEU A 194 5.86 14.85 12.65
N SER A 195 5.19 16.00 12.63
CA SER A 195 4.64 16.64 13.81
C SER A 195 3.29 16.03 14.19
N PRO A 196 2.89 16.09 15.47
CA PRO A 196 1.57 15.61 15.89
C PRO A 196 0.41 16.29 15.15
N ALA A 197 0.57 17.56 14.74
CA ALA A 197 -0.45 18.30 13.99
C ALA A 197 -0.70 17.70 12.60
N GLU A 198 0.36 17.29 11.89
CA GLU A 198 0.26 16.64 10.57
C GLU A 198 -0.47 15.28 10.64
N LEU A 199 -0.53 14.66 11.81
CA LEU A 199 -1.17 13.35 12.05
C LEU A 199 -2.64 13.45 12.48
N GLN A 200 -3.14 14.67 12.74
CA GLN A 200 -4.46 14.94 13.30
C GLN A 200 -5.39 15.71 12.34
N GLU A 201 -4.92 16.11 11.16
CA GLU A 201 -5.80 16.77 10.18
C GLU A 201 -7.03 15.90 9.85
N GLU A 202 -8.19 16.53 9.66
CA GLU A 202 -9.38 15.81 9.20
C GLU A 202 -9.16 15.31 7.77
N ALA A 203 -9.31 14.00 7.56
CA ALA A 203 -9.21 13.42 6.24
C ALA A 203 -10.32 13.98 5.32
N THR A 204 -9.93 14.64 4.22
CA THR A 204 -10.84 14.99 3.13
C THR A 204 -10.66 13.99 1.97
N PRO A 205 -11.31 12.81 2.00
CA PRO A 205 -11.19 11.83 0.92
C PRO A 205 -11.72 12.36 -0.42
N ASN A 206 -11.06 11.98 -1.50
CA ASN A 206 -11.30 12.50 -2.86
C ASN A 206 -12.30 11.69 -3.68
N ASN A 207 -12.65 10.48 -3.22
CA ASN A 207 -13.47 9.53 -3.97
C ASN A 207 -14.39 8.79 -2.99
N GLN A 208 -15.59 8.42 -3.43
CA GLN A 208 -16.61 7.73 -2.62
C GLN A 208 -16.14 6.38 -2.04
N PHE A 209 -15.02 5.85 -2.54
CA PHE A 209 -14.39 4.61 -2.09
C PHE A 209 -13.01 4.82 -1.43
N ALA A 210 -12.51 6.05 -1.36
CA ALA A 210 -11.27 6.37 -0.65
C ALA A 210 -11.60 6.73 0.81
N THR A 211 -10.92 6.12 1.78
CA THR A 211 -11.28 6.24 3.19
C THR A 211 -10.29 7.05 4.04
N GLY A 212 -9.03 7.20 3.63
CA GLY A 212 -7.98 7.70 4.53
C GLY A 212 -7.31 9.06 4.22
N GLY A 213 -7.48 9.61 3.01
CA GLY A 213 -6.84 10.87 2.63
C GLY A 213 -5.31 10.84 2.77
N ILE A 214 -4.68 11.99 3.00
CA ILE A 214 -3.24 12.07 3.26
C ILE A 214 -2.88 11.62 4.69
N VAL A 215 -3.77 11.85 5.66
CA VAL A 215 -3.52 11.61 7.09
C VAL A 215 -3.23 10.15 7.38
N THR A 216 -3.96 9.20 6.80
CA THR A 216 -3.68 7.76 7.00
C THR A 216 -2.32 7.35 6.45
N LYS A 217 -1.84 7.98 5.38
CA LYS A 217 -0.50 7.76 4.81
C LYS A 217 0.57 8.31 5.71
N LEU A 218 0.34 9.48 6.31
CA LEU A 218 1.24 10.05 7.30
C LEU A 218 1.27 9.22 8.58
N GLN A 219 0.14 8.64 9.01
CA GLN A 219 0.11 7.70 10.14
C GLN A 219 0.85 6.40 9.83
N ALA A 220 0.73 5.87 8.61
CA ALA A 220 1.52 4.73 8.14
C ALA A 220 3.02 5.07 8.11
N ALA A 221 3.38 6.25 7.61
CA ALA A 221 4.74 6.77 7.60
C ALA A 221 5.32 6.88 9.01
N GLN A 222 4.57 7.50 9.93
CA GLN A 222 4.97 7.68 11.32
C GLN A 222 5.23 6.33 11.99
N PHE A 223 4.32 5.36 11.81
CA PHE A 223 4.52 4.01 12.33
C PHE A 223 5.83 3.40 11.82
N LEU A 224 6.14 3.54 10.53
CA LEU A 224 7.39 2.99 9.97
C LEU A 224 8.63 3.75 10.46
N LEU A 225 8.57 5.08 10.55
CA LEU A 225 9.65 5.91 11.09
C LEU A 225 10.00 5.51 12.53
N ASP A 226 8.98 5.30 13.38
CA ASP A 226 9.15 4.86 14.78
C ASP A 226 9.80 3.48 14.90
N HIS A 227 9.68 2.65 13.86
CA HIS A 227 10.26 1.30 13.79
C HIS A 227 11.51 1.23 12.90
N GLY A 228 12.09 2.37 12.51
CA GLY A 228 13.32 2.42 11.72
C GLY A 228 13.16 1.91 10.28
N LYS A 229 11.94 1.88 9.75
CA LYS A 229 11.61 1.43 8.38
C LYS A 229 11.29 2.63 7.49
N MET A 230 11.32 2.41 6.18
CA MET A 230 11.12 3.47 5.17
C MET A 230 9.77 3.35 4.47
N MET A 231 9.24 4.48 4.01
CA MET A 231 8.05 4.53 3.17
C MET A 231 8.26 5.47 1.98
N TYR A 232 7.82 5.10 0.79
CA TYR A 232 7.79 5.96 -0.39
C TYR A 232 6.34 6.17 -0.84
N LEU A 233 5.92 7.42 -1.01
CA LEU A 233 4.60 7.82 -1.50
C LEU A 233 4.73 8.38 -2.92
N SER A 234 3.98 7.83 -3.87
CA SER A 234 3.96 8.26 -5.27
C SER A 234 2.59 8.02 -5.89
N SER A 235 2.40 8.55 -7.10
CA SER A 235 1.20 8.32 -7.90
C SER A 235 1.04 6.83 -8.26
N GLY A 236 -0.19 6.33 -8.17
CA GLY A 236 -0.61 5.04 -8.71
C GLY A 236 -1.30 5.15 -10.08
N PHE A 237 -1.55 6.36 -10.56
CA PHE A 237 -2.08 6.60 -11.92
C PHE A 237 -0.96 6.73 -12.95
N HIS A 238 0.21 7.18 -12.51
CA HIS A 238 1.42 7.30 -13.31
C HIS A 238 2.57 6.66 -12.53
N LEU A 239 3.11 5.57 -13.06
CA LEU A 239 4.12 4.76 -12.36
C LEU A 239 5.56 5.14 -12.73
N ALA A 240 5.77 6.18 -13.54
CA ALA A 240 7.09 6.55 -14.05
C ALA A 240 8.03 6.94 -12.91
N GLU A 241 7.57 7.74 -11.96
CA GLU A 241 8.34 8.21 -10.80
C GLU A 241 8.64 7.06 -9.83
N ALA A 242 7.69 6.14 -9.65
CA ALA A 242 7.90 4.94 -8.85
C ALA A 242 8.89 3.96 -9.51
N HIS A 243 8.85 3.85 -10.84
CA HIS A 243 9.82 3.10 -11.63
C HIS A 243 11.22 3.71 -11.53
N GLU A 244 11.35 5.03 -11.73
CA GLU A 244 12.63 5.73 -11.61
C GLU A 244 13.26 5.52 -10.22
N PHE A 245 12.45 5.63 -9.17
CA PHE A 245 12.89 5.44 -7.79
C PHE A 245 13.34 4.00 -7.51
N LEU A 246 12.51 3.01 -7.83
CA LEU A 246 12.76 1.62 -7.44
C LEU A 246 13.70 0.87 -8.38
N LEU A 247 13.67 1.13 -9.68
CA LEU A 247 14.47 0.39 -10.65
C LEU A 247 15.77 1.11 -10.96
N ASP A 248 15.70 2.42 -11.24
CA ASP A 248 16.87 3.22 -11.64
C ASP A 248 17.62 3.84 -10.44
N GLY A 249 17.01 3.83 -9.25
CA GLY A 249 17.59 4.41 -8.04
C GLY A 249 17.64 5.94 -8.05
N LYS A 250 16.78 6.60 -8.83
CA LYS A 250 16.73 8.06 -8.94
C LYS A 250 15.47 8.59 -8.28
N HIS A 251 15.65 9.55 -7.37
CA HIS A 251 14.56 10.17 -6.64
C HIS A 251 14.31 11.58 -7.17
N SER A 252 13.43 11.70 -8.16
CA SER A 252 13.09 12.96 -8.84
C SER A 252 11.78 13.58 -8.33
N SER A 253 10.85 12.75 -7.84
CA SER A 253 9.52 13.13 -7.38
C SER A 253 9.02 12.17 -6.30
N GLY A 254 7.78 12.34 -5.83
CA GLY A 254 7.24 11.60 -4.69
C GLY A 254 7.94 11.93 -3.37
N THR A 255 7.48 11.31 -2.29
CA THR A 255 8.01 11.56 -0.95
C THR A 255 8.58 10.29 -0.33
N LEU A 256 9.85 10.32 0.01
CA LEU A 256 10.52 9.31 0.84
C LEU A 256 10.46 9.73 2.31
N PHE A 257 9.83 8.90 3.12
CA PHE A 257 9.87 8.94 4.57
C PHE A 257 10.96 7.98 5.04
N CYS A 258 12.03 8.52 5.64
CA CYS A 258 13.13 7.70 6.13
C CYS A 258 13.66 8.24 7.48
N PRO A 259 14.02 7.36 8.44
CA PRO A 259 14.58 7.80 9.70
C PRO A 259 15.84 8.65 9.49
N LEU A 260 16.08 9.62 10.38
CA LEU A 260 17.39 10.25 10.44
C LEU A 260 18.44 9.16 10.70
N ALA A 261 19.54 9.16 9.94
CA ALA A 261 20.67 8.32 10.27
C ALA A 261 21.06 8.61 11.72
N ALA A 262 21.12 7.57 12.56
CA ALA A 262 21.61 7.74 13.92
C ALA A 262 22.97 8.43 13.82
N SER A 263 23.07 9.64 14.38
CA SER A 263 24.39 10.24 14.56
C SER A 263 25.15 9.25 15.42
N ASN A 264 26.22 8.67 14.86
CA ASN A 264 27.13 7.85 15.64
C ASN A 264 27.69 8.76 16.73
N GLY A 265 27.07 8.71 17.90
CA GLY A 265 27.54 9.36 19.10
C GLY A 265 28.87 8.74 19.46
N GLN A 266 29.95 9.35 18.97
CA GLN A 266 31.23 9.24 19.62
C GLN A 266 31.09 10.00 20.95
N SER A 267 30.85 9.25 22.01
CA SER A 267 31.19 9.63 23.39
C SER A 267 32.22 8.64 23.90
#